data_AF-A0A923ULG8-F1
#
_entry.id   AF-A0A923ULG8-F1
#
_cell.length_a   1.000
_cell.length_b   1.000
_cell.length_c   1.000
_cell.angle_alpha   90.00
_cell.angle_beta   90.00
_cell.angle_gamma   90.00
#
_symmetry.space_group_name_H-M   'P 1'
#
loop_
_entity.id
_entity.type
_entity.pdbx_description
1 polymer ?
#
loop_
_entity_poly.entity_id
_entity_poly.type
_entity_poly.pdbx_seq_one_letter_code
_entity_poly.pdbx_strand_id
1 'polypeptide(L)'
;ESEELKFNYPLIGLEGAVVGILTGIVGAGGGFLIIPALVLLAKLPMKMAVGTSLLIIAAKSLIGFTGDISNIAVNWTFLLQFTALSVIGIFIGTYLSRFIEGEKLKKSFGWFVLVMGIYIITKEVFFK
;
A
#
# COMPACT_ATOMS: atom_id res chain seq x y z
N GLU A 1 28.96 3.64 2.64
CA GLU A 1 28.85 2.57 1.63
C GLU A 1 27.62 2.82 0.78
N SER A 2 27.79 3.39 -0.41
CA SER A 2 26.72 3.55 -1.39
C SER A 2 26.61 2.24 -2.15
N GLU A 3 25.79 1.31 -1.65
CA GLU A 3 25.41 0.13 -2.44
C GLU A 3 24.81 0.60 -3.77
N GLU A 4 25.49 0.33 -4.89
CA GLU A 4 24.95 0.57 -6.21
C GLU A 4 23.69 -0.27 -6.38
N LEU A 5 22.53 0.38 -6.34
CA LEU A 5 21.24 -0.26 -6.61
C LEU A 5 21.23 -0.75 -8.06
N LYS A 6 21.49 -2.05 -8.25
CA LYS A 6 21.34 -2.71 -9.55
C LYS A 6 19.87 -2.94 -9.84
N PHE A 7 19.26 -2.00 -10.56
CA PHE A 7 17.86 -2.08 -10.97
C PHE A 7 17.68 -3.10 -12.09
N ASN A 8 16.97 -4.19 -11.79
CA ASN A 8 16.59 -5.16 -12.81
C ASN A 8 15.24 -4.76 -13.43
N TYR A 9 15.26 -3.76 -14.31
CA TYR A 9 14.07 -3.22 -14.99
C TYR A 9 13.07 -4.26 -15.52
N PRO A 10 13.49 -5.37 -16.18
CA PRO A 10 12.55 -6.40 -16.62
C PRO A 10 11.84 -7.12 -15.46
N LEU A 11 12.52 -7.31 -14.33
CA LEU A 11 11.93 -7.92 -13.13
C LEU A 11 10.91 -6.97 -12.48
N ILE A 12 11.23 -5.68 -12.40
CA ILE A 12 10.34 -4.64 -11.86
C ILE A 12 9.08 -4.52 -12.72
N GLY A 13 9.21 -4.60 -14.05
CA GLY A 13 8.08 -4.60 -14.97
C GLY A 13 7.17 -5.82 -14.78
N LEU A 14 7.75 -7.02 -14.67
CA LEU A 14 7.01 -8.27 -14.39
C LEU A 14 6.29 -8.19 -13.04
N GLU A 15 6.98 -7.73 -12.01
CA GLU A 15 6.44 -7.53 -10.66
C GLU A 15 5.25 -6.56 -10.68
N GLY A 16 5.40 -5.41 -11.33
CA GLY A 16 4.32 -4.44 -11.47
C GLY A 16 3.10 -5.02 -12.18
N ALA A 17 3.31 -5.86 -13.20
CA ALA A 17 2.23 -6.55 -13.91
C ALA A 17 1.51 -7.57 -13.00
N VAL A 18 2.26 -8.43 -12.31
CA VAL A 18 1.68 -9.46 -11.42
C VAL A 18 0.92 -8.82 -10.25
N VAL A 19 1.55 -7.87 -9.57
CA VAL A 19 0.92 -7.16 -8.44
C VAL A 19 -0.26 -6.32 -8.94
N GLY A 20 -0.17 -5.69 -10.11
CA GLY A 20 -1.25 -4.95 -10.73
C GLY A 20 -2.48 -5.83 -11.00
N ILE A 21 -2.28 -7.00 -11.62
CA ILE A 21 -3.36 -7.97 -11.89
C ILE A 21 -4.00 -8.46 -10.59
N LEU A 22 -3.19 -8.91 -9.63
CA LEU A 22 -3.69 -9.42 -8.35
C LEU A 22 -4.49 -8.36 -7.59
N THR A 23 -3.96 -7.13 -7.52
CA THR A 23 -4.65 -6.05 -6.81
C THR A 23 -5.88 -5.55 -7.55
N GLY A 24 -5.89 -5.61 -8.88
CA GLY A 24 -7.07 -5.33 -9.70
C GLY A 24 -8.20 -6.34 -9.49
N ILE A 25 -7.88 -7.65 -9.46
CA ILE A 25 -8.88 -8.72 -9.25
C ILE A 25 -9.44 -8.67 -7.83
N VAL A 26 -8.59 -8.47 -6.83
CA VAL A 26 -9.02 -8.46 -5.42
C VAL A 26 -9.82 -7.19 -5.09
N GLY A 27 -9.70 -6.12 -5.89
CA GLY A 27 -10.34 -4.83 -5.62
C GLY A 27 -9.85 -4.13 -4.33
N ALA A 28 -8.96 -4.76 -3.57
CA ALA A 28 -8.35 -4.18 -2.39
C ALA A 28 -7.23 -3.22 -2.80
N GLY A 29 -7.10 -2.09 -2.10
CA GLY A 29 -6.12 -1.03 -2.36
C GLY A 29 -4.65 -1.44 -2.44
N GLY A 30 -4.28 -2.72 -2.32
CA GLY A 30 -3.05 -3.35 -2.82
C GLY A 30 -1.73 -2.89 -2.20
N GLY A 31 -1.76 -1.88 -1.34
CA GLY A 31 -0.57 -1.34 -0.69
C GLY A 31 0.15 -2.37 0.19
N PHE A 32 -0.60 -3.32 0.75
CA PHE A 32 -0.03 -4.42 1.53
C PHE A 32 0.78 -5.42 0.68
N LEU A 33 0.51 -5.53 -0.63
CA LEU A 33 1.26 -6.39 -1.57
C LEU A 33 2.39 -5.63 -2.26
N ILE A 34 2.18 -4.36 -2.60
CA ILE A 34 3.16 -3.51 -3.30
C ILE A 34 4.41 -3.29 -2.44
N ILE A 35 4.26 -3.03 -1.13
CA ILE A 35 5.40 -2.76 -0.25
C ILE A 35 6.33 -3.99 -0.15
N PRO A 36 5.86 -5.21 0.17
CA PRO A 36 6.70 -6.40 0.18
C PRO A 36 7.33 -6.71 -1.17
N ALA A 37 6.59 -6.52 -2.27
CA ALA A 37 7.12 -6.73 -3.61
C ALA A 37 8.34 -5.83 -3.85
N LEU A 38 8.21 -4.52 -3.62
CA LEU A 38 9.29 -3.56 -3.83
C LEU A 38 10.51 -3.81 -2.91
N VAL A 39 10.30 -4.29 -1.69
CA VAL A 39 11.38 -4.56 -0.73
C VAL A 39 12.07 -5.90 -1.02
N LEU A 40 11.34 -6.92 -1.44
CA LEU A 40 11.88 -8.28 -1.61
C LEU A 40 12.40 -8.52 -3.03
N LEU A 41 11.71 -8.01 -4.04
CA LEU A 41 12.01 -8.24 -5.46
C LEU A 41 12.88 -7.11 -6.04
N ALA A 42 12.45 -5.86 -5.88
CA ALA A 42 13.21 -4.69 -6.34
C ALA A 42 14.34 -4.27 -5.37
N LYS A 43 14.44 -4.94 -4.20
CA LYS A 43 15.48 -4.72 -3.16
C LYS A 43 15.60 -3.26 -2.73
N LEU A 44 14.49 -2.51 -2.77
CA LEU A 44 14.49 -1.11 -2.36
C LEU A 44 14.63 -0.99 -0.83
N PRO A 45 15.36 0.02 -0.33
CA PRO A 45 15.34 0.36 1.08
C PRO A 45 13.90 0.61 1.56
N MET A 46 13.54 0.12 2.76
CA MET A 46 12.16 0.18 3.27
C MET A 46 11.53 1.59 3.17
N LYS A 47 12.29 2.64 3.51
CA LYS A 47 11.81 4.03 3.42
C LYS A 47 11.49 4.46 1.98
N MET A 48 12.30 4.04 1.02
CA MET A 48 12.06 4.29 -0.41
C MET A 48 10.85 3.50 -0.90
N ALA A 49 10.76 2.22 -0.55
CA ALA A 49 9.65 1.36 -0.94
C ALA A 49 8.29 1.90 -0.46
N VAL A 50 8.21 2.42 0.78
CA VAL A 50 7.01 3.08 1.30
C VAL A 50 6.65 4.31 0.45
N GLY A 51 7.61 5.20 0.17
CA GLY A 51 7.37 6.39 -0.66
C GLY A 51 6.92 6.07 -2.08
N THR A 52 7.62 5.14 -2.75
CA THR A 52 7.28 4.70 -4.11
C THR A 52 5.90 4.02 -4.15
N SER A 53 5.58 3.19 -3.15
CA SER A 53 4.27 2.54 -3.06
C SER A 53 3.12 3.55 -2.93
N LEU A 54 3.32 4.64 -2.17
CA LEU A 54 2.31 5.69 -2.00
C LEU A 54 1.96 6.37 -3.32
N LEU A 55 2.95 6.65 -4.18
CA LEU A 55 2.71 7.20 -5.51
C LEU A 55 1.91 6.23 -6.40
N ILE A 56 2.28 4.94 -6.39
CA ILE A 56 1.57 3.91 -7.16
C ILE A 56 0.12 3.79 -6.69
N ILE A 57 -0.09 3.75 -5.36
CA ILE A 57 -1.42 3.67 -4.74
C ILE A 57 -2.24 4.93 -5.08
N ALA A 58 -1.65 6.11 -5.00
CA ALA A 58 -2.34 7.36 -5.34
C ALA A 58 -2.78 7.38 -6.81
N ALA A 59 -1.90 7.00 -7.73
CA ALA A 59 -2.20 6.97 -9.16
C ALA A 59 -3.34 5.98 -9.48
N LYS A 60 -3.26 4.74 -8.98
CA LYS A 60 -4.29 3.74 -9.25
C LYS A 60 -5.63 4.08 -8.58
N SER A 61 -5.59 4.64 -7.36
CA SER A 61 -6.81 5.06 -6.65
C SER A 61 -7.48 6.23 -7.35
N LEU A 62 -6.71 7.16 -7.91
CA LEU A 62 -7.26 8.25 -8.71
C LEU A 62 -7.97 7.71 -9.96
N ILE A 63 -7.33 6.80 -10.70
CA ILE A 63 -7.93 6.16 -11.89
C ILE A 63 -9.22 5.41 -11.50
N GLY A 64 -9.18 4.58 -10.45
CA GLY A 64 -10.34 3.86 -9.96
C GLY A 64 -11.47 4.80 -9.53
N PHE A 65 -11.15 5.83 -8.75
CA PHE A 65 -12.12 6.83 -8.30
C PHE A 65 -12.76 7.58 -9.48
N THR A 66 -11.99 7.95 -10.50
CA THR A 66 -12.55 8.60 -11.69
C THR A 66 -13.45 7.68 -12.51
N GLY A 67 -13.21 6.36 -12.49
CA GLY A 67 -14.12 5.39 -13.11
C GLY A 67 -15.41 5.20 -12.31
N ASP A 68 -15.31 5.20 -10.99
CA ASP A 68 -16.44 4.93 -10.09
C ASP A 68 -17.37 6.13 -9.87
N ILE A 69 -16.84 7.36 -9.90
CA ILE A 69 -17.60 8.59 -9.63
C ILE A 69 -18.79 8.78 -10.57
N SER A 70 -18.71 8.24 -11.79
CA SER A 70 -19.79 8.31 -12.78
C SER A 70 -20.80 7.15 -12.69
N ASN A 71 -20.44 6.07 -11.99
CA ASN A 71 -21.22 4.82 -11.98
C ASN A 71 -21.84 4.51 -10.60
N ILE A 72 -21.39 5.16 -9.53
CA ILE A 72 -21.77 4.84 -8.15
C ILE A 72 -22.24 6.11 -7.42
N ALA A 73 -23.33 5.99 -6.66
CA ALA A 73 -23.79 7.07 -5.79
C ALA A 73 -22.82 7.26 -4.61
N VAL A 74 -21.99 8.30 -4.68
CA VAL A 74 -20.99 8.60 -3.64
C VAL A 74 -21.61 9.42 -2.50
N ASN A 75 -21.48 8.94 -1.27
CA ASN A 75 -21.79 9.74 -0.08
C ASN A 75 -20.64 10.71 0.21
N TRP A 76 -20.78 11.95 -0.28
CA TRP A 76 -19.76 13.00 -0.15
C TRP A 76 -19.48 13.41 1.29
N THR A 77 -20.47 13.38 2.18
CA THR A 77 -20.27 13.69 3.60
C THR A 77 -19.33 12.69 4.25
N PHE A 78 -19.59 11.38 4.05
CA PHE A 78 -18.73 10.33 4.58
C PHE A 78 -17.32 10.41 3.96
N LEU A 79 -17.23 10.59 2.64
CA LEU A 79 -15.96 10.66 1.92
C LEU A 79 -15.09 11.82 2.43
N LEU A 80 -15.67 13.02 2.58
CA LEU A 80 -14.93 14.19 3.05
C LEU A 80 -14.48 14.05 4.51
N GLN A 81 -15.34 13.53 5.40
CA GLN A 81 -14.96 13.26 6.79
C GLN A 81 -13.83 12.23 6.87
N PHE A 82 -13.96 11.12 6.15
CA PHE A 82 -12.94 10.08 6.10
C PHE A 82 -11.62 10.61 5.53
N THR A 83 -11.68 11.42 4.48
CA THR A 83 -10.50 12.04 3.86
C THR A 83 -9.81 12.99 4.84
N ALA A 84 -10.57 13.83 5.56
CA ALA A 84 -10.00 14.75 6.54
C ALA A 84 -9.27 14.01 7.67
N LEU A 85 -9.89 12.97 8.24
CA LEU A 85 -9.26 12.12 9.25
C LEU A 85 -8.01 11.43 8.70
N SER A 86 -8.09 10.91 7.46
CA SER A 86 -6.97 10.22 6.81
C SER A 86 -5.78 11.17 6.60
N VAL A 87 -6.02 12.39 6.13
CA VAL A 87 -4.97 13.41 5.94
C VAL A 87 -4.27 13.73 7.26
N ILE A 88 -5.04 13.96 8.34
CA ILE A 88 -4.48 14.20 9.68
C ILE A 88 -3.63 12.99 10.13
N GLY A 89 -4.16 11.78 9.97
CA GLY A 89 -3.46 10.55 10.30
C GLY A 89 -2.15 10.37 9.51
N ILE A 90 -2.13 10.73 8.23
CA ILE A 90 -0.94 10.68 7.38
C ILE A 90 0.14 11.64 7.90
N PHE A 91 -0.21 12.87 8.26
CA PHE A 91 0.77 13.82 8.79
C PHE A 91 1.38 13.32 10.10
N ILE A 92 0.55 12.83 11.02
CA ILE A 92 1.01 12.27 12.30
C ILE A 92 1.90 11.04 12.06
N GLY A 93 1.45 10.10 11.23
CA GLY A 93 2.19 8.88 10.91
C GLY A 93 3.52 9.18 10.22
N THR A 94 3.54 10.14 9.29
CA THR A 94 4.77 10.56 8.60
C THR A 94 5.75 11.20 9.58
N TYR A 95 5.27 12.05 10.49
CA TYR A 95 6.10 12.64 11.54
C TYR A 95 6.69 11.55 12.44
N LEU A 96 5.87 10.63 12.94
CA LEU A 96 6.28 9.54 13.83
C LEU A 96 7.28 8.58 13.16
N SER A 97 7.11 8.32 11.85
CA SER A 97 7.97 7.44 11.08
C SER A 97 9.44 7.90 11.02
N ARG A 98 9.71 9.20 11.22
CA ARG A 98 11.07 9.76 11.24
C ARG A 98 11.86 9.30 12.47
N PHE A 99 11.17 9.01 13.57
CA PHE A 99 11.77 8.57 14.84
C PHE A 99 11.95 7.05 14.92
N ILE A 100 11.50 6.31 13.90
CA ILE A 100 11.56 4.84 13.85
C ILE A 100 12.62 4.42 12.83
N GLU A 101 13.52 3.54 13.26
CA GLU A 101 14.52 2.92 12.37
C GLU A 101 13.84 2.07 11.29
N GLY A 102 14.41 2.04 10.07
CA GLY A 102 13.82 1.34 8.93
C GLY A 102 13.63 -0.17 9.16
N GLU A 103 14.49 -0.80 9.95
CA GLU A 103 14.37 -2.22 10.26
C GLU A 103 13.21 -2.53 11.22
N LYS A 104 13.00 -1.67 12.23
CA LYS A 104 11.83 -1.74 13.12
C LYS A 104 10.55 -1.51 12.31
N LEU A 105 10.57 -0.56 11.38
CA LEU A 105 9.42 -0.30 10.49
C LEU A 105 9.08 -1.52 9.63
N LYS A 106 10.08 -2.20 9.06
CA LYS A 106 9.91 -3.43 8.29
C LYS A 106 9.30 -4.55 9.13
N LYS A 107 9.82 -4.80 10.34
CA LYS A 107 9.32 -5.82 11.27
C LYS A 107 7.88 -5.53 11.71
N SER A 108 7.59 -4.29 12.13
CA SER A 108 6.26 -3.87 12.55
C SER A 108 5.23 -3.97 11.43
N PHE A 109 5.59 -3.55 10.20
CA PHE A 109 4.71 -3.68 9.05
C PHE A 109 4.39 -5.15 8.74
N GLY A 110 5.39 -6.04 8.78
CA GLY A 110 5.18 -7.47 8.57
C GLY A 110 4.20 -8.08 9.59
N TRP A 111 4.37 -7.76 10.88
CA TRP A 111 3.45 -8.22 11.92
C TRP A 111 2.03 -7.69 11.72
N PHE A 112 1.90 -6.39 11.38
CA PHE A 112 0.60 -5.78 11.08
C PHE A 112 -0.12 -6.48 9.92
N VAL A 113 0.57 -6.75 8.81
CA VAL A 113 -0.02 -7.46 7.66
C VAL A 113 -0.45 -8.88 8.04
N LEU A 114 0.36 -9.58 8.84
CA LEU A 114 0.04 -10.94 9.28
C LEU A 114 -1.21 -10.97 10.17
N VAL A 115 -1.31 -10.03 11.13
CA VAL A 115 -2.50 -9.89 11.99
C VAL A 115 -3.74 -9.55 11.15
N MET A 116 -3.63 -8.62 10.20
CA MET A 116 -4.75 -8.29 9.32
C MET A 116 -5.15 -9.46 8.41
N GLY A 117 -4.20 -10.25 7.93
CA GLY A 117 -4.47 -11.46 7.17
C GLY A 117 -5.29 -12.48 7.97
N ILE A 118 -4.86 -12.76 9.21
CA ILE A 118 -5.62 -13.64 10.12
C ILE A 118 -7.01 -13.08 10.40
N TYR A 119 -7.11 -11.78 10.68
CA TYR A 119 -8.40 -11.13 10.95
C TYR A 119 -9.36 -11.25 9.76
N ILE A 120 -8.90 -10.96 8.54
CA ILE A 120 -9.72 -11.05 7.32
C ILE A 120 -10.17 -12.49 7.09
N ILE A 121 -9.26 -13.48 7.20
CA ILE A 121 -9.60 -14.90 7.05
C ILE A 121 -10.65 -15.31 8.09
N THR A 122 -10.45 -14.92 9.34
CA THR A 122 -11.37 -15.27 10.42
C THR A 122 -12.75 -14.65 10.19
N LYS A 123 -12.80 -13.37 9.82
CA LYS A 123 -14.04 -12.67 9.53
C LYS A 123 -14.79 -13.31 8.35
N GLU A 124 -14.09 -13.59 7.25
CA GLU A 124 -14.71 -14.09 6.02
C GLU A 124 -15.14 -15.56 6.11
N VAL A 125 -14.43 -16.39 6.90
CA VAL A 125 -14.74 -17.82 7.05
C VAL A 125 -15.74 -18.09 8.16
N PHE A 126 -15.65 -17.39 9.30
CA PHE A 126 -16.47 -17.69 10.49
C PHE A 126 -17.62 -16.71 10.74
N PHE A 127 -17.56 -15.48 10.22
CA PHE A 127 -18.54 -14.40 10.50
C PHE A 127 -19.28 -13.93 9.25
N LYS A 128 -19.40 -14.79 8.23
CA LYS A 128 -20.15 -14.49 7.01
C LYS A 128 -21.66 -14.52 7.25
#